data_AF-A0A958E1I4-F1
#
_entry.id   AF-A0A958E1I4-F1
#
_cell.length_a   1.000
_cell.length_b   1.000
_cell.length_c   1.000
_cell.angle_alpha   90.00
_cell.angle_beta   90.00
_cell.angle_gamma   90.00
#
_symmetry.space_group_name_H-M   'P 1'
#
loop_
_entity.id
_entity.type
_entity.pdbx_description
1 polymer ?
#
loop_
_entity_poly.entity_id
_entity_poly.type
_entity_poly.pdbx_seq_one_letter_code
_entity_poly.pdbx_strand_id
1 'polypeptide(L)'
;MTRLIRVLGLLMLSVLLLAACDKSSTEPEENNTVNGDFAVTVGSGTTPQYSWNAGNAFSVSVVRTATPTTIVWGIATPGQGNIASPATHGAIPAGAVPTAIGTVESTLTSGVKYRVSVTLLDGKTGWTEFTP
;
A
#
# COMPACT_ATOMS: atom_id res chain seq x y z
N MET A 1 77.30 -12.97 -21.89
CA MET A 1 77.15 -13.71 -23.16
C MET A 1 75.81 -14.44 -23.13
N THR A 2 74.83 -13.97 -23.91
CA THR A 2 73.97 -14.73 -24.87
C THR A 2 73.70 -16.22 -24.52
N ARG A 3 72.48 -16.82 -24.44
CA ARG A 3 71.23 -16.81 -25.26
C ARG A 3 70.12 -17.54 -24.44
N LEU A 4 68.86 -17.10 -24.39
CA LEU A 4 67.73 -17.25 -25.35
C LEU A 4 67.09 -18.67 -25.36
N ILE A 5 65.76 -18.72 -25.11
CA ILE A 5 64.71 -19.70 -25.53
C ILE A 5 63.70 -19.87 -24.37
N ARG A 6 62.38 -19.91 -24.53
CA ARG A 6 61.35 -19.40 -25.46
C ARG A 6 60.04 -20.05 -24.96
N VAL A 7 58.90 -19.39 -25.19
CA VAL A 7 57.52 -19.92 -25.08
C VAL A 7 57.08 -20.25 -23.63
N LEU A 8 55.85 -20.09 -23.15
CA LEU A 8 54.52 -20.03 -23.75
C LEU A 8 53.60 -19.53 -22.63
N GLY A 9 52.83 -18.46 -22.86
CA GLY A 9 51.94 -17.92 -21.84
C GLY A 9 51.05 -16.84 -22.41
N LEU A 10 50.27 -17.23 -23.43
CA LEU A 10 49.14 -16.44 -23.93
C LEU A 10 48.25 -16.05 -22.75
N LEU A 11 48.22 -14.77 -22.39
CA LEU A 11 47.13 -14.21 -21.59
C LEU A 11 46.44 -13.15 -22.46
N MET A 12 45.43 -13.63 -23.18
CA MET A 12 44.46 -12.84 -23.94
C MET A 12 43.67 -11.97 -22.96
N LEU A 13 44.04 -10.69 -22.84
CA LEU A 13 43.26 -9.70 -22.11
C LEU A 13 42.34 -8.97 -23.10
N SER A 14 41.22 -9.60 -23.43
CA SER A 14 40.15 -8.96 -24.21
C SER A 14 39.32 -8.08 -23.30
N VAL A 15 39.58 -6.77 -23.35
CA VAL A 15 38.70 -5.75 -22.77
C VAL A 15 37.54 -5.51 -23.74
N LEU A 16 36.37 -6.09 -23.47
CA LEU A 16 35.11 -5.66 -24.10
C LEU A 16 34.40 -4.69 -23.16
N LEU A 17 34.49 -3.39 -23.46
CA LEU A 17 33.52 -2.40 -22.99
C LEU A 17 32.43 -2.27 -24.06
N LEU A 18 31.24 -2.81 -23.80
CA LEU A 18 30.02 -2.41 -24.48
C LEU A 18 29.12 -1.70 -23.48
N ALA A 19 29.14 -0.38 -23.56
CA ALA A 19 28.11 0.49 -23.02
C ALA A 19 26.84 0.33 -23.88
N ALA A 20 25.73 -0.04 -23.24
CA ALA A 20 24.35 0.33 -23.59
C ALA A 20 23.39 -0.60 -22.83
N CYS A 21 22.90 -0.13 -21.68
CA CYS A 21 21.59 -0.56 -21.21
C CYS A 21 20.76 0.70 -20.95
N ASP A 22 20.27 1.28 -22.05
CA ASP A 22 19.02 2.02 -22.03
C ASP A 22 17.91 1.06 -21.63
N LYS A 23 17.40 1.21 -20.40
CA LYS A 23 15.97 1.25 -20.08
C LYS A 23 15.80 2.09 -18.82
N SER A 24 15.59 3.39 -19.01
CA SER A 24 14.83 4.18 -18.04
C SER A 24 13.42 3.59 -17.99
N SER A 25 13.23 2.59 -17.13
CA SER A 25 11.90 2.18 -16.73
C SER A 25 11.48 3.21 -15.69
N THR A 26 10.56 4.09 -16.05
CA THR A 26 9.64 4.68 -15.08
C THR A 26 9.10 3.50 -14.28
N GLU A 27 9.51 3.36 -13.03
CA GLU A 27 8.99 2.34 -12.15
C GLU A 27 7.47 2.56 -12.10
N PRO A 28 6.63 1.61 -12.55
CA PRO A 28 5.24 1.65 -12.16
C PRO A 28 5.23 1.58 -10.63
N GLU A 29 4.52 2.52 -9.98
CA GLU A 29 4.25 2.42 -8.55
C GLU A 29 3.89 0.98 -8.24
N GLU A 30 4.76 0.32 -7.49
CA GLU A 30 4.59 -1.07 -7.12
C GLU A 30 3.38 -1.11 -6.19
N ASN A 31 2.22 -1.31 -6.80
CA ASN A 31 0.95 -1.47 -6.12
C ASN A 31 1.04 -2.83 -5.43
N ASN A 32 1.70 -2.83 -4.27
CA ASN A 32 2.03 -3.99 -3.46
C ASN A 32 0.73 -4.69 -3.05
N THR A 33 0.28 -5.57 -3.93
CA THR A 33 -0.96 -6.30 -3.82
C THR A 33 -0.71 -7.51 -2.95
N VAL A 34 -0.60 -7.30 -1.64
CA VAL A 34 -0.86 -8.37 -0.68
C VAL A 34 -2.39 -8.41 -0.57
N ASN A 35 -3.04 -9.04 -1.55
CA ASN A 35 -4.45 -8.78 -1.82
C ASN A 35 -5.36 -9.28 -0.68
N GLY A 36 -6.20 -8.39 -0.16
CA GLY A 36 -7.43 -8.82 0.50
C GLY A 36 -8.37 -9.52 -0.49
N ASP A 37 -9.51 -10.00 0.00
CA ASP A 37 -10.55 -10.67 -0.80
C ASP A 37 -11.10 -9.80 -1.94
N PHE A 38 -10.95 -8.47 -1.84
CA PHE A 38 -11.31 -7.50 -2.86
C PHE A 38 -10.40 -6.28 -2.81
N ALA A 39 -10.35 -5.54 -3.92
CA ALA A 39 -9.56 -4.33 -4.03
C ALA A 39 -10.21 -3.15 -3.30
N VAL A 40 -9.38 -2.36 -2.63
CA VAL A 40 -9.76 -1.06 -2.05
C VAL A 40 -8.93 0.02 -2.74
N THR A 41 -9.58 1.08 -3.20
CA THR A 41 -8.93 2.27 -3.77
C THR A 41 -9.06 3.45 -2.82
N VAL A 42 -8.05 4.33 -2.84
CA VAL A 42 -7.96 5.49 -1.95
C VAL A 42 -7.82 6.74 -2.80
N GLY A 43 -8.66 7.74 -2.54
CA GLY A 43 -8.53 9.08 -3.12
C GLY A 43 -7.30 9.82 -2.58
N SER A 44 -6.99 10.98 -3.15
CA SER A 44 -5.88 11.81 -2.71
C SER A 44 -6.23 12.68 -1.49
N GLY A 45 -5.19 13.25 -0.87
CA GLY A 45 -5.31 14.20 0.24
C GLY A 45 -5.46 13.55 1.61
N THR A 46 -5.52 14.39 2.64
CA THR A 46 -5.50 13.97 4.06
C THR A 46 -6.87 13.60 4.63
N THR A 47 -7.94 13.79 3.85
CA THR A 47 -9.29 13.29 4.13
C THR A 47 -9.80 12.48 2.94
N PRO A 48 -9.12 11.36 2.60
CA PRO A 48 -9.39 10.65 1.36
C PRO A 48 -10.75 9.94 1.38
N GLN A 49 -11.23 9.59 0.19
CA GLN A 49 -12.35 8.67 -0.01
C GLN A 49 -11.83 7.25 -0.20
N TYR A 50 -12.40 6.29 0.51
CA TYR A 50 -12.12 4.86 0.39
C TYR A 50 -13.22 4.21 -0.43
N SER A 51 -12.86 3.56 -1.55
CA SER A 51 -13.83 2.90 -2.43
C SER A 51 -13.50 1.41 -2.60
N TRP A 52 -14.54 0.60 -2.76
CA TRP A 52 -14.46 -0.83 -3.04
C TRP A 52 -15.68 -1.27 -3.86
N ASN A 53 -15.61 -2.46 -4.48
CA ASN A 53 -16.63 -3.00 -5.40
C ASN A 53 -17.30 -4.30 -4.91
N ALA A 54 -17.22 -4.60 -3.60
CA ALA A 54 -17.67 -5.87 -3.03
C ALA A 54 -19.00 -5.80 -2.24
N GLY A 55 -19.75 -4.70 -2.38
CA GLY A 55 -21.01 -4.46 -1.64
C GLY A 55 -20.81 -3.60 -0.38
N ASN A 56 -21.84 -3.45 0.45
CA ASN A 56 -21.75 -2.61 1.64
C ASN A 56 -20.89 -3.26 2.73
N ALA A 57 -20.05 -2.46 3.39
CA ALA A 57 -19.17 -2.91 4.46
C ALA A 57 -19.85 -2.85 5.83
N PHE A 58 -19.41 -3.71 6.75
CA PHE A 58 -19.73 -3.55 8.17
C PHE A 58 -18.69 -2.73 8.91
N SER A 59 -17.43 -2.70 8.45
CA SER A 59 -16.36 -1.96 9.09
C SER A 59 -15.40 -1.37 8.07
N VAL A 60 -14.93 -0.16 8.34
CA VAL A 60 -13.79 0.48 7.69
C VAL A 60 -12.84 0.95 8.79
N SER A 61 -11.58 0.56 8.75
CA SER A 61 -10.58 0.95 9.74
C SER A 61 -9.30 1.41 9.07
N VAL A 62 -8.70 2.47 9.61
CA VAL A 62 -7.44 3.04 9.19
C VAL A 62 -6.45 2.94 10.34
N VAL A 63 -5.27 2.43 10.05
CA VAL A 63 -4.15 2.31 10.98
C VAL A 63 -2.91 2.91 10.36
N ARG A 64 -1.98 3.39 11.18
CA ARG A 64 -0.61 3.66 10.73
C ARG A 64 0.10 2.32 10.54
N THR A 65 0.84 2.14 9.45
CA THR A 65 1.56 0.86 9.21
C THR A 65 2.64 0.60 10.24
N ALA A 66 3.23 1.66 10.81
CA ALA A 66 4.20 1.56 11.91
C ALA A 66 3.57 1.08 13.24
N THR A 67 2.25 1.22 13.42
CA THR A 67 1.51 0.79 14.63
C THR A 67 0.18 0.15 14.24
N PRO A 68 0.20 -1.04 13.59
CA PRO A 68 -0.96 -1.58 12.87
C PRO A 68 -2.09 -2.09 13.78
N THR A 69 -1.88 -2.14 15.10
CA THR A 69 -2.88 -2.54 16.10
C THR A 69 -3.67 -1.36 16.66
N THR A 70 -3.27 -0.12 16.35
CA THR A 70 -3.94 1.10 16.83
C THR A 70 -4.74 1.72 15.70
N ILE A 71 -6.07 1.66 15.81
CA ILE A 71 -6.98 2.31 14.88
C ILE A 71 -6.94 3.82 15.12
N VAL A 72 -6.47 4.57 14.12
CA VAL A 72 -6.41 6.03 14.18
C VAL A 72 -7.71 6.68 13.71
N TRP A 73 -8.46 5.98 12.86
CA TRP A 73 -9.83 6.29 12.50
C TRP A 73 -10.53 5.01 12.06
N GLY A 74 -11.81 4.88 12.36
CA GLY A 74 -12.59 3.78 11.84
C GLY A 74 -14.05 3.91 12.21
N ILE A 75 -14.89 3.25 11.42
CA ILE A 75 -16.34 3.22 11.55
C ILE A 75 -16.82 1.78 11.44
N ALA A 76 -17.84 1.43 12.21
CA ALA A 76 -18.51 0.14 12.10
C ALA A 76 -20.03 0.27 12.21
N THR A 77 -20.75 -0.67 11.61
CA THR A 77 -22.22 -0.78 11.68
C THR A 77 -22.57 -2.16 12.23
N PRO A 78 -22.47 -2.36 13.56
CA PRO A 78 -22.55 -3.68 14.18
C PRO A 78 -23.84 -4.41 13.79
N GLY A 79 -23.69 -5.57 13.15
CA GLY A 79 -24.80 -6.43 12.74
C GLY A 79 -25.60 -5.97 11.52
N GLN A 80 -25.21 -4.89 10.81
CA GLN A 80 -26.02 -4.33 9.72
C GLN A 80 -25.32 -4.27 8.36
N GLY A 81 -24.01 -3.97 8.30
CA GLY A 81 -23.29 -3.95 7.03
C GLY A 81 -23.80 -2.91 6.05
N ASN A 82 -24.04 -1.67 6.51
CA ASN A 82 -24.63 -0.60 5.69
C ASN A 82 -23.68 0.58 5.44
N ILE A 83 -22.37 0.39 5.60
CA ILE A 83 -21.39 1.39 5.17
C ILE A 83 -21.26 1.28 3.64
N ALA A 84 -21.71 2.33 2.94
CA ALA A 84 -21.63 2.40 1.49
C ALA A 84 -20.23 2.79 1.01
N SER A 85 -19.89 2.36 -0.21
CA SER A 85 -18.73 2.82 -0.97
C SER A 85 -19.15 4.03 -1.84
N PRO A 86 -18.38 5.14 -1.88
CA PRO A 86 -17.19 5.39 -1.08
C PRO A 86 -17.49 5.85 0.37
N ALA A 87 -16.60 5.53 1.30
CA ALA A 87 -16.58 6.10 2.65
C ALA A 87 -15.54 7.23 2.73
N THR A 88 -15.88 8.36 3.37
CA THR A 88 -14.96 9.50 3.53
C THR A 88 -14.28 9.44 4.89
N HIS A 89 -12.94 9.54 4.91
CA HIS A 89 -12.17 9.61 6.15
C HIS A 89 -12.65 10.76 7.05
N GLY A 90 -12.69 10.53 8.37
CA GLY A 90 -13.18 11.50 9.35
C GLY A 90 -14.71 11.59 9.47
N ALA A 91 -15.48 11.04 8.52
CA ALA A 91 -16.94 11.04 8.59
C ALA A 91 -17.50 9.86 9.41
N ILE A 92 -18.65 10.06 10.05
CA ILE A 92 -19.42 8.97 10.68
C ILE A 92 -20.82 8.99 10.05
N PRO A 93 -21.14 8.06 9.13
CA PRO A 93 -22.46 8.01 8.51
C PRO A 93 -23.53 7.60 9.53
N ALA A 94 -24.80 7.90 9.21
CA ALA A 94 -25.93 7.54 10.07
C ALA A 94 -25.96 6.02 10.33
N GLY A 95 -26.13 5.64 11.60
CA GLY A 95 -26.14 4.24 12.04
C GLY A 95 -24.76 3.61 12.25
N ALA A 96 -23.67 4.30 11.90
CA ALA A 96 -22.32 3.86 12.23
C ALA A 96 -21.85 4.38 13.60
N VAL A 97 -20.92 3.65 14.20
CA VAL A 97 -20.21 4.03 15.43
C VAL A 97 -18.71 4.14 15.16
N PRO A 98 -17.99 5.06 15.83
CA PRO A 98 -16.54 5.13 15.73
C PRO A 98 -15.88 3.92 16.41
N THR A 99 -14.77 3.43 15.86
CA THR A 99 -14.02 2.27 16.39
C THR A 99 -12.63 2.60 16.92
N ALA A 100 -12.10 3.79 16.61
CA ALA A 100 -10.86 4.28 17.19
C ALA A 100 -11.02 4.53 18.71
N ILE A 101 -10.06 4.09 19.50
CA ILE A 101 -10.04 4.29 20.96
C ILE A 101 -9.00 5.37 21.27
N GLY A 102 -9.45 6.46 21.90
CA GLY A 102 -8.58 7.59 22.25
C GLY A 102 -8.62 8.72 21.21
N THR A 103 -7.46 9.23 20.81
CA THR A 103 -7.36 10.31 19.83
C THR A 103 -7.71 9.83 18.43
N VAL A 104 -8.78 10.38 17.87
CA VAL A 104 -9.19 10.13 16.48
C VAL A 104 -8.47 11.10 15.56
N GLU A 105 -7.82 10.59 14.52
CA GLU A 105 -7.25 11.38 13.44
C GLU A 105 -8.34 11.64 12.39
N SER A 106 -9.15 12.69 12.56
CA SER A 106 -10.15 13.09 11.54
C SER A 106 -9.52 13.62 10.24
N THR A 107 -8.24 13.95 10.28
CA THR A 107 -7.42 14.35 9.14
C THR A 107 -6.06 13.66 9.28
N LEU A 108 -5.64 12.97 8.23
CA LEU A 108 -4.39 12.22 8.22
C LEU A 108 -3.18 13.15 8.11
N THR A 109 -2.05 12.69 8.62
CA THR A 109 -0.77 13.38 8.44
C THR A 109 -0.18 13.02 7.08
N SER A 110 0.11 14.01 6.22
CA SER A 110 0.76 13.77 4.92
C SER A 110 2.17 13.18 5.10
N GLY A 111 2.57 12.31 4.17
CA GLY A 111 3.85 11.60 4.22
C GLY A 111 3.93 10.44 5.23
N VAL A 112 2.89 10.23 6.06
CA VAL A 112 2.79 9.05 6.93
C VAL A 112 2.11 7.92 6.16
N LYS A 113 2.66 6.70 6.26
CA LYS A 113 2.08 5.51 5.63
C LYS A 113 0.96 4.92 6.49
N TYR A 114 -0.20 4.73 5.87
CA TYR A 114 -1.38 4.13 6.49
C TYR A 114 -1.81 2.87 5.75
N ARG A 115 -2.64 2.08 6.41
CA ARG A 115 -3.42 1.01 5.79
C ARG A 115 -4.89 1.25 6.06
N VAL A 116 -5.71 1.21 5.01
CA VAL A 116 -7.17 1.10 5.15
C VAL A 116 -7.57 -0.35 4.97
N SER A 117 -8.47 -0.83 5.82
CA SER A 117 -9.07 -2.16 5.73
C SER A 117 -10.58 -2.02 5.75
N VAL A 118 -11.25 -2.72 4.86
CA VAL A 118 -12.70 -2.75 4.69
C VAL A 118 -13.15 -4.18 4.89
N THR A 119 -14.12 -4.41 5.78
CA THR A 119 -14.65 -5.75 6.04
C THR A 119 -16.16 -5.80 5.81
N LEU A 120 -16.60 -6.81 5.06
CA LEU A 120 -18.01 -7.11 4.76
C LEU A 120 -18.61 -8.08 5.79
N LEU A 121 -19.93 -8.13 5.91
CA LEU A 121 -20.61 -8.99 6.90
C LEU A 121 -20.32 -10.48 6.73
N ASP A 122 -19.97 -10.91 5.52
CA ASP A 122 -19.58 -12.29 5.22
C ASP A 122 -18.14 -12.61 5.64
N GLY A 123 -17.43 -11.66 6.27
CA GLY A 123 -16.07 -11.79 6.75
C GLY A 123 -14.99 -11.44 5.73
N LYS A 124 -15.35 -11.23 4.46
CA LYS A 124 -14.37 -10.83 3.44
C LYS A 124 -13.77 -9.49 3.76
N THR A 125 -12.46 -9.38 3.58
CA THR A 125 -11.70 -8.17 3.87
C THR A 125 -10.88 -7.74 2.67
N GLY A 126 -11.09 -6.51 2.20
CA GLY A 126 -10.20 -5.81 1.27
C GLY A 126 -9.33 -4.82 2.01
N TRP A 127 -8.11 -4.58 1.55
CA TRP A 127 -7.24 -3.58 2.15
C TRP A 127 -6.21 -3.06 1.15
N THR A 128 -5.68 -1.87 1.44
CA THR A 128 -4.54 -1.30 0.73
C THR A 128 -3.75 -0.35 1.64
N GLU A 129 -2.47 -0.18 1.34
CA GLU A 129 -1.60 0.81 1.98
C GLU A 129 -1.47 2.05 1.11
N PHE A 130 -1.37 3.21 1.74
CA PHE A 130 -1.30 4.49 1.06
C PHE A 130 -0.57 5.54 1.89
N THR A 131 -0.14 6.61 1.23
CA THR A 131 0.48 7.77 1.86
C THR A 131 -0.23 9.03 1.34
N PRO A 132 -0.96 9.78 2.20
CA PRO A 132 -1.62 11.03 1.84
C PRO A 132 -0.71 12.16 1.37
#